data_AF-A0A7K3NJZ7-F1
#
_entry.id   AF-A0A7K3NJZ7-F1
#
_cell.length_a   1.000
_cell.length_b   1.000
_cell.length_c   1.000
_cell.angle_alpha   90.00
_cell.angle_beta   90.00
_cell.angle_gamma   90.00
#
_symmetry.space_group_name_H-M   'P 1'
#
loop_
_entity.id
_entity.type
_entity.pdbx_description
1 polymer ?
#
loop_
_entity_poly.entity_id
_entity_poly.type
_entity_poly.pdbx_seq_one_letter_code
_entity_poly.pdbx_strand_id
1 'polypeptide(L)'
;MEAVKKIGAAARCADIDLREVPGEATEEERAAFFQVISTQLSPEQIIRITQPQQTYPRQDYVLAVHWHPEQVPMELVDQRLDALYPHSQGELVIPTQHNVLLHRGDYSGVEVDCYSRGFNRKVQLLLHFKDIKMERAEVLLCMLKHTFKYRSSQLFEYLNTLVEPAFEDRLQLAAAQTNTDEDIVGFVRVQAQKLKDLLLENEEQVPDDAIKNKLVRNFFDALRQRYHDRVIDKAQVFLKAAKEIVKRHFSLDYFYRASEVIEEARSLGAGVVIPHPEQFWPILLADYDVDGIEVWNPQSQQYTEFLINVVNRRNRMGWHGKRPILIFMGDDCHLSEKLKAPSEQDPAKAIREVGLQPAWDDYAIRKSLIINGVNRKKVIEEYRSRLS
;
A
#
# COMPACT_ATOMS: atom_id res chain seq x y z
N MET A 1 21.17 -31.60 -34.06
CA MET A 1 19.79 -31.92 -34.53
C MET A 1 19.37 -33.17 -33.79
N GLU A 2 18.88 -33.03 -32.55
CA GLU A 2 18.34 -34.15 -31.79
C GLU A 2 17.39 -33.64 -30.69
N ALA A 3 16.13 -34.06 -30.85
CA ALA A 3 15.05 -34.20 -29.88
C ALA A 3 14.79 -33.10 -28.82
N VAL A 4 14.20 -31.98 -29.28
CA VAL A 4 13.25 -31.21 -28.45
C VAL A 4 11.96 -32.03 -28.35
N LYS A 5 11.79 -32.78 -27.26
CA LYS A 5 10.56 -33.53 -27.00
C LYS A 5 9.50 -32.54 -26.46
N LYS A 6 8.62 -32.08 -27.36
CA LYS A 6 7.37 -31.39 -27.01
C LYS A 6 6.63 -32.22 -25.96
N ILE A 7 6.45 -31.66 -24.77
CA ILE A 7 5.53 -32.20 -23.77
C ILE A 7 4.13 -31.96 -24.32
N GLY A 8 3.47 -33.05 -24.70
CA GLY A 8 2.17 -33.06 -25.35
C GLY A 8 1.04 -32.70 -24.39
N ALA A 9 0.05 -32.00 -24.93
CA ALA A 9 -1.22 -31.72 -24.30
C ALA A 9 -2.00 -33.03 -24.03
N ALA A 10 -1.98 -33.48 -22.77
CA ALA A 10 -3.03 -34.23 -22.07
C ALA A 10 -2.47 -34.78 -20.74
N ALA A 11 -2.46 -33.97 -19.68
CA ALA A 11 -2.20 -34.45 -18.32
C ALA A 11 -3.30 -33.91 -17.40
N ARG A 12 -4.10 -34.84 -16.85
CA ARG A 12 -5.01 -34.60 -15.73
C ARG A 12 -4.16 -34.20 -14.53
N CYS A 13 -4.46 -33.06 -13.91
CA CYS A 13 -3.75 -32.49 -12.73
C CYS A 13 -2.23 -32.39 -12.91
N ALA A 14 -1.71 -31.19 -13.15
CA ALA A 14 -0.27 -30.95 -13.02
C ALA A 14 0.13 -31.15 -11.55
N ASP A 15 0.57 -32.36 -11.22
CA ASP A 15 1.17 -32.69 -9.94
C ASP A 15 2.66 -32.29 -10.00
N ILE A 16 3.16 -31.68 -8.93
CA ILE A 16 4.59 -31.35 -8.81
C ILE A 16 5.30 -32.56 -8.24
N ASP A 17 6.36 -33.02 -8.91
CA ASP A 17 7.30 -33.94 -8.29
C ASP A 17 8.33 -33.15 -7.48
N LEU A 18 8.18 -33.15 -6.15
CA LEU A 18 9.08 -32.45 -5.25
C LEU A 18 10.54 -32.92 -5.36
N ARG A 19 10.79 -34.13 -5.86
CA ARG A 19 12.15 -34.65 -6.07
C ARG A 19 12.87 -33.94 -7.21
N GLU A 20 12.12 -33.34 -8.12
CA GLU A 20 12.66 -32.58 -9.27
C GLU A 20 12.86 -31.10 -8.94
N VAL A 21 12.43 -30.64 -7.75
CA VAL A 21 12.63 -29.26 -7.29
C VAL A 21 13.97 -29.18 -6.55
N PRO A 22 14.99 -28.47 -7.08
CA PRO A 22 16.28 -28.35 -6.39
C PRO A 22 16.10 -27.66 -5.03
N GLY A 23 16.87 -28.08 -4.02
CA GLY A 23 16.87 -27.41 -2.70
C GLY A 23 17.47 -26.01 -2.75
N GLU A 24 18.52 -25.82 -3.55
CA GLU A 24 19.19 -24.54 -3.72
C GLU A 24 18.57 -23.69 -4.86
N ALA A 25 18.76 -22.38 -4.79
CA ALA A 25 18.32 -21.45 -5.83
C ALA A 25 19.15 -21.64 -7.11
N THR A 26 18.47 -21.94 -8.21
CA THR A 26 19.06 -22.00 -9.55
C THR A 26 19.36 -20.60 -10.09
N GLU A 27 20.21 -20.50 -11.13
CA GLU A 27 20.53 -19.22 -11.78
C GLU A 27 19.29 -18.49 -12.31
N GLU A 28 18.31 -19.23 -12.83
CA GLU A 28 17.02 -18.66 -13.26
C GLU A 28 16.23 -18.06 -12.09
N GLU A 29 16.18 -18.75 -10.95
CA GLU A 29 15.51 -18.28 -9.72
C GLU A 29 16.25 -17.07 -9.13
N ARG A 30 17.59 -17.04 -9.20
CA ARG A 30 18.41 -15.88 -8.83
C ARG A 30 18.12 -14.68 -9.72
N ALA A 31 18.07 -14.88 -11.04
CA ALA A 31 17.73 -13.83 -11.99
C ALA A 31 16.30 -13.28 -11.76
N ALA A 32 15.33 -14.16 -11.50
CA ALA A 32 13.97 -13.78 -11.16
C ALA A 32 13.92 -12.95 -9.86
N PHE A 33 14.67 -13.33 -8.83
CA PHE A 33 14.79 -12.56 -7.60
C PHE A 33 15.30 -11.14 -7.85
N PHE A 34 16.43 -10.99 -8.55
CA PHE A 34 17.00 -9.68 -8.87
C PHE A 34 16.08 -8.83 -9.75
N GLN A 35 15.35 -9.47 -10.68
CA GLN A 35 14.33 -8.78 -11.48
C GLN A 35 13.20 -8.25 -10.60
N VAL A 36 12.73 -9.02 -9.62
CA VAL A 36 11.61 -8.65 -8.75
C VAL A 36 11.96 -7.51 -7.77
N ILE A 37 13.21 -7.43 -7.32
CA ILE A 37 13.67 -6.36 -6.41
C ILE A 37 14.25 -5.15 -7.14
N SER A 38 14.36 -5.19 -8.47
CA SER A 38 14.93 -4.10 -9.25
C SER A 38 14.08 -2.83 -9.15
N THR A 39 14.73 -1.70 -8.88
CA THR A 39 14.13 -0.37 -8.88
C THR A 39 14.30 0.35 -10.23
N GLN A 40 15.02 -0.25 -11.17
CA GLN A 40 15.26 0.36 -12.48
C GLN A 40 14.01 0.22 -13.36
N LEU A 41 13.57 1.35 -13.93
CA LEU A 41 12.44 1.38 -14.84
C LEU A 41 12.91 1.18 -16.29
N SER A 42 12.28 0.24 -16.99
CA SER A 42 12.43 0.07 -18.44
C SER A 42 11.85 1.25 -19.21
N PRO A 43 12.27 1.50 -20.47
CA PRO A 43 11.67 2.52 -21.33
C PRO A 43 10.15 2.37 -21.47
N GLU A 44 9.65 1.15 -21.60
CA GLU A 44 8.22 0.86 -21.69
C GLU A 44 7.48 1.23 -20.40
N GLN A 45 8.10 1.00 -19.23
CA GLN A 45 7.55 1.40 -17.94
C GLN A 45 7.49 2.91 -17.79
N ILE A 46 8.54 3.63 -18.20
CA ILE A 46 8.57 5.09 -18.20
C ILE A 46 7.42 5.63 -19.06
N ILE A 47 7.23 5.11 -20.27
CA ILE A 47 6.14 5.50 -21.16
C ILE A 47 4.77 5.25 -20.51
N ARG A 48 4.55 4.08 -19.88
CA ARG A 48 3.27 3.78 -19.20
C ARG A 48 2.97 4.74 -18.04
N ILE A 49 4.01 5.18 -17.32
CA ILE A 49 3.86 6.15 -16.24
C ILE A 49 3.53 7.53 -16.80
N THR A 50 4.27 8.01 -17.80
CA THR A 50 4.11 9.39 -18.28
C THR A 50 2.94 9.56 -19.24
N GLN A 51 2.42 8.47 -19.84
CA GLN A 51 1.28 8.48 -20.75
C GLN A 51 0.08 7.75 -20.14
N PRO A 52 -0.79 8.45 -19.38
CA PRO A 52 -2.00 7.85 -18.85
C PRO A 52 -2.96 7.44 -19.97
N GLN A 53 -3.73 6.37 -19.75
CA GLN A 53 -4.71 5.88 -20.73
C GLN A 53 -5.91 6.82 -20.90
N GLN A 54 -6.17 7.65 -19.88
CA GLN A 54 -7.28 8.60 -19.85
C GLN A 54 -6.78 9.93 -19.32
N THR A 55 -7.41 11.01 -19.77
CA THR A 55 -7.15 12.38 -19.30
C THR A 55 -8.44 13.02 -18.82
N TYR A 56 -8.34 13.94 -17.88
CA TYR A 56 -9.44 14.57 -17.17
C TYR A 56 -9.39 16.10 -17.31
N PRO A 57 -9.53 16.64 -18.54
CA PRO A 57 -9.38 18.07 -18.81
C PRO A 57 -10.44 18.96 -18.15
N ARG A 58 -11.52 18.38 -17.61
CA ARG A 58 -12.61 19.11 -16.92
C ARG A 58 -12.43 19.17 -15.40
N GLN A 59 -11.38 18.55 -14.85
CA GLN A 59 -11.09 18.63 -13.42
C GLN A 59 -10.26 19.87 -13.13
N ASP A 60 -10.93 20.96 -12.75
CA ASP A 60 -10.30 22.27 -12.52
C ASP A 60 -9.37 22.31 -11.28
N TYR A 61 -9.56 21.39 -10.33
CA TYR A 61 -8.78 21.33 -9.10
C TYR A 61 -8.42 19.89 -8.74
N VAL A 62 -7.15 19.66 -8.41
CA VAL A 62 -6.61 18.33 -8.07
C VAL A 62 -6.30 18.26 -6.58
N LEU A 63 -6.87 17.29 -5.86
CA LEU A 63 -6.60 17.05 -4.45
C LEU A 63 -6.16 15.61 -4.30
N ALA A 64 -4.95 15.36 -3.82
CA ALA A 64 -4.43 14.02 -3.55
C ALA A 64 -3.56 14.06 -2.31
N VAL A 65 -4.10 13.59 -1.18
CA VAL A 65 -3.39 13.58 0.11
C VAL A 65 -3.20 12.16 0.64
N HIS A 66 -3.55 11.15 -0.16
CA HIS A 66 -3.36 9.74 0.16
C HIS A 66 -3.12 8.94 -1.11
N TRP A 67 -1.85 8.73 -1.44
CA TRP A 67 -1.37 7.98 -2.61
C TRP A 67 0.10 7.62 -2.43
N HIS A 68 0.58 6.61 -3.17
CA HIS A 68 1.89 5.99 -3.01
C HIS A 68 2.69 5.98 -4.31
N PRO A 69 3.82 6.71 -4.40
CA PRO A 69 4.70 6.63 -5.57
C PRO A 69 5.44 5.30 -5.67
N GLU A 70 5.68 4.63 -4.53
CA GLU A 70 6.47 3.41 -4.44
C GLU A 70 7.85 3.59 -5.11
N GLN A 71 8.12 2.90 -6.21
CA GLN A 71 9.40 2.97 -6.92
C GLN A 71 9.41 3.97 -8.09
N VAL A 72 8.34 4.75 -8.27
CA VAL A 72 8.24 5.72 -9.37
C VAL A 72 8.87 7.05 -8.96
N PRO A 73 9.90 7.54 -9.68
CA PRO A 73 10.51 8.85 -9.42
C PRO A 73 9.49 9.98 -9.53
N MET A 74 9.59 10.98 -8.64
CA MET A 74 8.62 12.07 -8.55
C MET A 74 8.53 12.88 -9.85
N GLU A 75 9.64 13.01 -10.58
CA GLU A 75 9.69 13.71 -11.86
C GLU A 75 8.79 13.06 -12.92
N LEU A 76 8.66 11.72 -12.90
CA LEU A 76 7.74 11.00 -13.78
C LEU A 76 6.28 11.12 -13.31
N VAL A 77 6.08 11.24 -11.99
CA VAL A 77 4.75 11.50 -11.42
C VAL A 77 4.24 12.86 -11.84
N ASP A 78 5.09 13.89 -11.80
CA ASP A 78 4.72 15.25 -12.22
C ASP A 78 4.33 15.29 -13.70
N GLN A 79 5.11 14.63 -14.58
CA GLN A 79 4.73 14.47 -15.99
C GLN A 79 3.38 13.78 -16.17
N ARG A 80 3.09 12.75 -15.35
CA ARG A 80 1.80 12.06 -15.38
C ARG A 80 0.66 12.98 -14.93
N LEU A 81 0.84 13.76 -13.87
CA LEU A 81 -0.16 14.69 -13.34
C LEU A 81 -0.51 15.76 -14.38
N ASP A 82 0.49 16.32 -15.06
CA ASP A 82 0.31 17.28 -16.14
C ASP A 82 -0.49 16.67 -17.31
N ALA A 83 -0.20 15.40 -17.66
CA ALA A 83 -0.94 14.68 -18.70
C ALA A 83 -2.37 14.32 -18.26
N LEU A 84 -2.58 13.97 -17.00
CA LEU A 84 -3.89 13.65 -16.43
C LEU A 84 -4.81 14.88 -16.37
N TYR A 85 -4.29 16.03 -15.94
CA TYR A 85 -5.08 17.23 -15.63
C TYR A 85 -4.55 18.49 -16.36
N PRO A 86 -4.57 18.52 -17.70
CA PRO A 86 -3.87 19.55 -18.50
C PRO A 86 -4.41 20.97 -18.33
N HIS A 87 -5.56 21.16 -17.67
CA HIS A 87 -6.21 22.46 -17.46
C HIS A 87 -6.49 22.75 -15.98
N SER A 88 -5.81 22.03 -15.06
CA SER A 88 -5.93 22.29 -13.63
C SER A 88 -5.57 23.74 -13.30
N GLN A 89 -6.43 24.40 -12.52
CA GLN A 89 -6.24 25.76 -12.04
C GLN A 89 -5.56 25.80 -10.67
N GLY A 90 -5.43 24.65 -10.00
CA GLY A 90 -4.79 24.56 -8.70
C GLY A 90 -4.82 23.15 -8.12
N GLU A 91 -3.80 22.81 -7.35
CA GLU A 91 -3.65 21.47 -6.81
C GLU A 91 -3.12 21.42 -5.38
N LEU A 92 -3.48 20.39 -4.63
CA LEU A 92 -2.78 19.99 -3.42
C LEU A 92 -2.51 18.49 -3.50
N VAL A 93 -1.30 18.15 -3.92
CA VAL A 93 -0.86 16.77 -4.12
C VAL A 93 0.34 16.54 -3.20
N ILE A 94 0.13 15.75 -2.15
CA ILE A 94 1.13 15.45 -1.12
C ILE A 94 1.38 13.94 -1.15
N PRO A 95 2.61 13.48 -1.49
CA PRO A 95 2.92 12.06 -1.57
C PRO A 95 2.92 11.43 -0.18
N THR A 96 2.49 10.17 -0.10
CA THR A 96 2.54 9.40 1.14
C THR A 96 3.17 8.04 0.88
N GLN A 97 3.97 7.54 1.80
CA GLN A 97 4.49 6.17 1.76
C GLN A 97 4.50 5.62 3.18
N HIS A 98 4.28 4.31 3.31
CA HIS A 98 4.27 3.67 4.62
C HIS A 98 5.58 3.91 5.36
N ASN A 99 5.52 4.73 6.41
CA ASN A 99 6.62 5.06 7.32
C ASN A 99 7.86 5.67 6.64
N VAL A 100 7.70 6.26 5.45
CA VAL A 100 8.76 6.97 4.73
C VAL A 100 8.27 8.38 4.42
N LEU A 101 8.99 9.37 4.92
CA LEU A 101 8.70 10.78 4.62
C LEU A 101 9.13 11.07 3.18
N LEU A 102 8.18 11.45 2.35
CA LEU A 102 8.39 11.82 0.96
C LEU A 102 8.17 13.31 0.77
N HIS A 103 8.83 13.87 -0.25
CA HIS A 103 8.77 15.28 -0.60
C HIS A 103 8.27 15.47 -2.03
N ARG A 104 7.45 16.51 -2.24
CA ARG A 104 7.06 17.01 -3.56
C ARG A 104 6.85 18.52 -3.45
N GLY A 105 7.73 19.29 -4.11
CA GLY A 105 7.75 20.75 -3.98
C GLY A 105 7.87 21.17 -2.51
N ASP A 106 7.03 22.13 -2.11
CA ASP A 106 6.96 22.66 -0.74
C ASP A 106 6.06 21.81 0.17
N TYR A 107 5.89 20.52 -0.10
CA TYR A 107 5.11 19.64 0.77
C TYR A 107 5.82 18.32 1.01
N SER A 108 5.60 17.79 2.21
CA SER A 108 6.06 16.47 2.61
C SER A 108 4.91 15.66 3.17
N GLY A 109 4.93 14.35 2.95
CA GLY A 109 3.90 13.47 3.49
C GLY A 109 4.41 12.07 3.83
N VAL A 110 3.71 11.45 4.77
CA VAL A 110 3.97 10.07 5.21
C VAL A 110 2.68 9.44 5.69
N GLU A 111 2.50 8.16 5.43
CA GLU A 111 1.46 7.36 6.08
C GLU A 111 2.12 6.51 7.17
N VAL A 112 1.78 6.78 8.43
CA VAL A 112 2.40 6.12 9.58
C VAL A 112 1.51 5.02 10.11
N ASP A 113 2.08 3.84 10.33
CA ASP A 113 1.41 2.78 11.09
C ASP A 113 1.54 3.03 12.59
N CYS A 114 0.41 3.03 13.28
CA CYS A 114 0.34 3.30 14.70
C CYS A 114 -0.44 2.22 15.42
N TYR A 115 -0.27 2.15 16.74
CA TYR A 115 -1.13 1.38 17.63
C TYR A 115 -2.21 2.26 18.25
N SER A 116 -3.47 1.82 18.20
CA SER A 116 -4.56 2.42 18.97
C SER A 116 -4.92 1.54 20.16
N ARG A 117 -4.55 2.01 21.37
CA ARG A 117 -4.82 1.30 22.63
C ARG A 117 -6.31 1.11 22.89
N GLY A 118 -7.15 2.08 22.53
CA GLY A 118 -8.59 2.03 22.82
C GLY A 118 -9.30 0.83 22.18
N PHE A 119 -8.79 0.35 21.05
CA PHE A 119 -9.41 -0.74 20.28
C PHE A 119 -8.50 -1.94 20.07
N ASN A 120 -7.29 -1.89 20.63
CA ASN A 120 -6.26 -2.91 20.51
C ASN A 120 -6.00 -3.32 19.05
N ARG A 121 -5.75 -2.33 18.18
CA ARG A 121 -5.56 -2.54 16.74
C ARG A 121 -4.48 -1.62 16.17
N LYS A 122 -3.84 -2.09 15.10
CA LYS A 122 -3.08 -1.25 14.19
C LYS A 122 -4.03 -0.28 13.48
N VAL A 123 -3.67 1.00 13.47
CA VAL A 123 -4.32 2.05 12.70
C VAL A 123 -3.29 2.78 11.86
N GLN A 124 -3.72 3.65 10.96
CA GLN A 124 -2.84 4.46 10.14
C GLN A 124 -3.20 5.94 10.28
N LEU A 125 -2.22 6.81 10.10
CA LEU A 125 -2.38 8.26 10.07
C LEU A 125 -1.61 8.82 8.88
N LEU A 126 -2.19 9.80 8.20
CA LEU A 126 -1.49 10.60 7.20
C LEU A 126 -0.97 11.86 7.90
N LEU A 127 0.34 12.08 7.80
CA LEU A 127 0.99 13.30 8.28
C LEU A 127 1.43 14.11 7.08
N HIS A 128 1.03 15.37 7.03
CA HIS A 128 1.37 16.29 5.95
C HIS A 128 2.04 17.54 6.50
N PHE A 129 3.03 18.02 5.77
CA PHE A 129 3.82 19.19 6.11
C PHE A 129 3.96 20.07 4.87
N LYS A 130 4.11 21.38 5.07
CA LYS A 130 4.56 22.28 4.02
C LYS A 130 6.08 22.39 4.06
N ASP A 131 6.60 23.00 5.12
CA ASP A 131 8.05 23.24 5.28
C ASP A 131 8.60 22.53 6.52
N ILE A 132 8.64 21.19 6.51
CA ILE A 132 9.19 20.44 7.64
C ILE A 132 10.68 20.76 7.82
N LYS A 133 11.04 21.25 9.01
CA LYS A 133 12.43 21.53 9.37
C LYS A 133 13.11 20.24 9.81
N MET A 134 13.88 19.63 8.92
CA MET A 134 14.50 18.33 9.14
C MET A 134 15.41 18.31 10.38
N GLU A 135 16.02 19.43 10.75
CA GLU A 135 16.87 19.55 11.94
C GLU A 135 16.09 19.41 13.24
N ARG A 136 14.77 19.58 13.21
CA ARG A 136 13.88 19.43 14.37
C ARG A 136 13.10 18.13 14.36
N ALA A 137 13.11 17.39 13.26
CA ALA A 137 12.29 16.21 13.04
C ALA A 137 12.97 14.90 13.44
N GLU A 138 14.10 14.94 14.17
CA GLU A 138 14.89 13.75 14.52
C GLU A 138 14.05 12.65 15.19
N VAL A 139 13.19 13.03 16.15
CA VAL A 139 12.31 12.10 16.87
C VAL A 139 11.32 11.45 15.91
N LEU A 140 10.57 12.24 15.14
CA LEU A 140 9.68 11.71 14.09
C LEU A 140 10.43 10.75 13.14
N LEU A 141 11.60 11.13 12.62
CA LEU A 141 12.37 10.29 11.71
C LEU A 141 12.79 8.96 12.36
N CYS A 142 13.14 8.97 13.64
CA CYS A 142 13.42 7.76 14.40
C CYS A 142 12.17 6.88 14.56
N MET A 143 11.01 7.50 14.85
CA MET A 143 9.74 6.78 14.94
C MET A 143 9.36 6.11 13.62
N LEU A 144 9.50 6.84 12.51
CA LEU A 144 9.26 6.32 11.16
C LEU A 144 10.20 5.16 10.83
N LYS A 145 11.51 5.34 11.05
CA LYS A 145 12.52 4.31 10.78
C LYS A 145 12.31 3.03 11.62
N HIS A 146 11.99 3.19 12.91
CA HIS A 146 11.65 2.06 13.79
C HIS A 146 10.43 1.32 13.27
N THR A 147 9.36 2.05 12.97
CA THR A 147 8.09 1.47 12.49
C THR A 147 8.26 0.79 11.14
N PHE A 148 9.03 1.40 10.23
CA PHE A 148 9.40 0.80 8.94
C PHE A 148 10.11 -0.54 9.14
N LYS A 149 11.21 -0.56 9.92
CA LYS A 149 11.97 -1.79 10.20
C LYS A 149 11.11 -2.86 10.85
N TYR A 150 10.30 -2.47 11.83
CA TYR A 150 9.39 -3.39 12.49
C TYR A 150 8.40 -4.00 11.49
N ARG A 151 7.73 -3.18 10.68
CA ARG A 151 6.80 -3.65 9.65
C ARG A 151 7.48 -4.56 8.62
N SER A 152 8.71 -4.24 8.21
CA SER A 152 9.49 -5.08 7.29
C SER A 152 9.84 -6.44 7.89
N SER A 153 10.00 -6.54 9.22
CA SER A 153 10.23 -7.84 9.90
C SER A 153 9.10 -8.86 9.71
N GLN A 154 7.88 -8.39 9.39
CA GLN A 154 6.75 -9.28 9.09
C GLN A 154 7.02 -10.17 7.87
N LEU A 155 7.83 -9.73 6.90
CA LEU A 155 8.24 -10.58 5.78
C LEU A 155 9.04 -11.79 6.27
N PHE A 156 9.96 -11.59 7.21
CA PHE A 156 10.75 -12.67 7.78
C PHE A 156 9.91 -13.58 8.68
N GLU A 157 8.97 -13.06 9.45
CA GLU A 157 8.00 -13.90 10.17
C GLU A 157 7.14 -14.72 9.21
N TYR A 158 6.77 -14.14 8.07
CA TYR A 158 6.03 -14.82 7.03
C TYR A 158 6.84 -15.95 6.39
N LEU A 159 8.09 -15.69 5.98
CA LEU A 159 8.99 -16.72 5.46
C LEU A 159 9.25 -17.81 6.51
N ASN A 160 9.50 -17.44 7.77
CA ASN A 160 9.67 -18.40 8.85
C ASN A 160 8.42 -19.25 9.06
N THR A 161 7.22 -18.68 8.93
CA THR A 161 5.96 -19.44 9.02
C THR A 161 5.84 -20.51 7.92
N LEU A 162 6.40 -20.27 6.73
CA LEU A 162 6.39 -21.22 5.62
C LEU A 162 7.46 -22.32 5.77
N VAL A 163 8.57 -22.00 6.44
CA VAL A 163 9.79 -22.80 6.45
C VAL A 163 10.01 -23.54 7.76
N GLU A 164 9.89 -22.85 8.89
CA GLU A 164 10.39 -23.33 10.18
C GLU A 164 9.39 -24.28 10.85
N PRO A 165 9.85 -25.45 11.37
CA PRO A 165 8.98 -26.40 12.07
C PRO A 165 8.25 -25.81 13.28
N ALA A 166 8.81 -24.77 13.90
CA ALA A 166 8.20 -24.09 15.05
C ALA A 166 6.83 -23.45 14.73
N PHE A 167 6.52 -23.24 13.44
CA PHE A 167 5.27 -22.63 12.99
C PHE A 167 4.37 -23.62 12.22
N GLU A 168 4.60 -24.93 12.36
CA GLU A 168 3.84 -25.95 11.64
C GLU A 168 2.32 -25.82 11.85
N ASP A 169 1.86 -25.50 13.05
CA ASP A 169 0.43 -25.29 13.35
C ASP A 169 -0.19 -24.17 12.49
N ARG A 170 0.57 -23.08 12.24
CA ARG A 170 0.12 -21.97 11.38
C ARG A 170 0.03 -22.42 9.93
N LEU A 171 0.98 -23.23 9.50
CA LEU A 171 1.06 -23.75 8.13
C LEU A 171 -0.07 -24.75 7.85
N GLN A 172 -0.32 -25.68 8.77
CA GLN A 172 -1.42 -26.64 8.69
C GLN A 172 -2.78 -25.94 8.70
N LEU A 173 -2.94 -24.89 9.51
CA LEU A 173 -4.13 -24.06 9.48
C LEU A 173 -4.34 -23.38 8.11
N ALA A 174 -3.28 -22.87 7.49
CA ALA A 174 -3.36 -22.30 6.15
C ALA A 174 -3.77 -23.36 5.12
N ALA A 175 -3.16 -24.55 5.16
CA ALA A 175 -3.42 -25.64 4.23
C ALA A 175 -4.87 -26.13 4.33
N ALA A 176 -5.38 -26.25 5.55
CA ALA A 176 -6.77 -26.61 5.82
C ALA A 176 -7.75 -25.56 5.29
N GLN A 177 -7.46 -24.27 5.41
CA GLN A 177 -8.32 -23.19 4.90
C GLN A 177 -8.42 -23.18 3.37
N THR A 178 -7.37 -23.63 2.68
CA THR A 178 -7.28 -23.59 1.22
C THR A 178 -7.41 -24.95 0.55
N ASN A 179 -7.66 -26.01 1.33
CA ASN A 179 -7.69 -27.40 0.89
C ASN A 179 -6.50 -27.73 -0.02
N THR A 180 -5.31 -27.38 0.46
CA THR A 180 -4.06 -27.48 -0.29
C THR A 180 -3.36 -28.80 -0.01
N ASP A 181 -2.97 -29.49 -1.08
CA ASP A 181 -2.32 -30.79 -1.06
C ASP A 181 -0.88 -30.70 -0.51
N GLU A 182 -0.35 -31.79 0.06
CA GLU A 182 1.01 -31.85 0.63
C GLU A 182 2.10 -31.44 -0.36
N ASP A 183 1.95 -31.80 -1.64
CA ASP A 183 2.92 -31.44 -2.68
C ASP A 183 3.03 -29.91 -2.88
N ILE A 184 1.91 -29.18 -2.80
CA ILE A 184 1.94 -27.71 -2.91
C ILE A 184 2.55 -27.08 -1.67
N VAL A 185 2.25 -27.63 -0.48
CA VAL A 185 2.88 -27.17 0.77
C VAL A 185 4.39 -27.38 0.71
N GLY A 186 4.84 -28.56 0.29
CA GLY A 186 6.26 -28.87 0.10
C GLY A 186 6.93 -27.96 -0.93
N PHE A 187 6.26 -27.70 -2.06
CA PHE A 187 6.77 -26.80 -3.10
C PHE A 187 6.94 -25.37 -2.55
N VAL A 188 5.92 -24.86 -1.87
CA VAL A 188 5.96 -23.52 -1.27
C VAL A 188 7.07 -23.42 -0.24
N ARG A 189 7.25 -24.44 0.60
CA ARG A 189 8.32 -24.48 1.61
C ARG A 189 9.70 -24.39 0.98
N VAL A 190 9.98 -25.18 -0.07
CA VAL A 190 11.27 -25.15 -0.77
C VAL A 190 11.50 -23.77 -1.41
N GLN A 191 10.51 -23.22 -2.11
CA GLN A 191 10.65 -21.92 -2.76
C GLN A 191 10.76 -20.75 -1.77
N ALA A 192 10.06 -20.83 -0.62
CA ALA A 192 10.18 -19.85 0.45
C ALA A 192 11.56 -19.91 1.14
N GLN A 193 12.12 -21.11 1.32
CA GLN A 193 13.49 -21.28 1.83
C GLN A 193 14.50 -20.62 0.88
N LYS A 194 14.42 -20.88 -0.42
CA LYS A 194 15.26 -20.22 -1.42
C LYS A 194 15.17 -18.70 -1.36
N LEU A 195 13.95 -18.15 -1.30
CA LEU A 195 13.75 -16.71 -1.19
C LEU A 195 14.37 -16.13 0.09
N LYS A 196 14.23 -16.85 1.21
CA LYS A 196 14.85 -16.47 2.49
C LYS A 196 16.38 -16.46 2.37
N ASP A 197 16.97 -17.49 1.77
CA ASP A 197 18.43 -17.56 1.57
C ASP A 197 18.93 -16.45 0.65
N LEU A 198 18.24 -16.19 -0.47
CA LEU A 198 18.57 -15.10 -1.38
C LEU A 198 18.53 -13.71 -0.72
N LEU A 199 17.57 -13.48 0.17
CA LEU A 199 17.49 -12.24 0.95
C LEU A 199 18.68 -12.08 1.90
N LEU A 200 19.08 -13.15 2.58
CA LEU A 200 20.19 -13.13 3.54
C LEU A 200 21.55 -13.03 2.83
N GLU A 201 21.73 -13.73 1.71
CA GLU A 201 22.96 -13.69 0.90
C GLU A 201 23.19 -12.31 0.24
N ASN A 202 22.13 -11.54 0.01
CA ASN A 202 22.18 -10.29 -0.77
C ASN A 202 21.66 -9.08 0.01
N GLU A 203 21.74 -9.08 1.34
CA GLU A 203 21.21 -8.02 2.21
C GLU A 203 21.62 -6.61 1.75
N GLU A 204 22.88 -6.43 1.34
CA GLU A 204 23.40 -5.13 0.88
C GLU A 204 22.83 -4.65 -0.47
N GLN A 205 22.32 -5.57 -1.29
CA GLN A 205 21.79 -5.27 -2.63
C GLN A 205 20.26 -5.13 -2.63
N VAL A 206 19.58 -5.60 -1.58
CA VAL A 206 18.11 -5.56 -1.48
C VAL A 206 17.66 -4.17 -1.05
N PRO A 207 16.87 -3.44 -1.88
CA PRO A 207 16.32 -2.16 -1.47
C PRO A 207 15.37 -2.33 -0.29
N ASP A 208 15.42 -1.41 0.68
CA ASP A 208 14.56 -1.41 1.87
C ASP A 208 13.07 -1.57 1.52
N ASP A 209 12.57 -0.87 0.49
CA ASP A 209 11.16 -0.92 0.08
C ASP A 209 10.77 -2.26 -0.59
N ALA A 210 11.73 -3.09 -1.01
CA ALA A 210 11.46 -4.44 -1.50
C ALA A 210 11.11 -5.42 -0.35
N ILE A 211 11.53 -5.11 0.88
CA ILE A 211 11.36 -5.98 2.08
C ILE A 211 9.93 -5.87 2.63
N LYS A 212 8.98 -6.45 1.89
CA LYS A 212 7.56 -6.50 2.25
C LYS A 212 6.93 -7.80 1.77
N ASN A 213 5.81 -8.22 2.39
CA ASN A 213 5.10 -9.47 2.02
C ASN A 213 4.75 -9.59 0.53
N LYS A 214 4.66 -8.47 -0.21
CA LYS A 214 4.45 -8.44 -1.66
C LYS A 214 5.58 -9.14 -2.42
N LEU A 215 6.80 -9.16 -1.87
CA LEU A 215 7.96 -9.84 -2.43
C LEU A 215 7.71 -11.34 -2.62
N VAL A 216 7.14 -12.02 -1.62
CA VAL A 216 6.83 -13.46 -1.72
C VAL A 216 5.89 -13.72 -2.90
N ARG A 217 4.81 -12.95 -3.02
CA ARG A 217 3.89 -13.08 -4.15
C ARG A 217 4.60 -12.85 -5.48
N ASN A 218 5.33 -11.74 -5.61
CA ASN A 218 5.97 -11.37 -6.87
C ASN A 218 7.06 -12.38 -7.28
N PHE A 219 7.82 -12.91 -6.31
CA PHE A 219 8.81 -13.97 -6.56
C PHE A 219 8.13 -15.23 -7.10
N PHE A 220 7.06 -15.71 -6.47
CA PHE A 220 6.31 -16.87 -6.95
C PHE A 220 5.67 -16.63 -8.34
N ASP A 221 5.19 -15.42 -8.63
CA ASP A 221 4.67 -15.09 -9.96
C ASP A 221 5.77 -15.11 -11.03
N ALA A 222 7.00 -14.71 -10.70
CA ALA A 222 8.14 -14.81 -11.62
C ALA A 222 8.51 -16.27 -11.97
N LEU A 223 8.17 -17.23 -11.10
CA LEU A 223 8.42 -18.66 -11.33
C LEU A 223 7.50 -19.29 -12.38
N ARG A 224 6.46 -18.60 -12.88
CA ARG A 224 5.54 -19.10 -13.93
C ARG A 224 6.21 -19.47 -15.24
N GLN A 225 7.39 -18.91 -15.53
CA GLN A 225 8.15 -19.28 -16.72
C GLN A 225 8.64 -20.73 -16.67
N ARG A 226 8.86 -21.25 -15.45
CA ARG A 226 9.41 -22.59 -15.20
C ARG A 226 8.35 -23.58 -14.73
N TYR A 227 7.42 -23.15 -13.89
CA TYR A 227 6.37 -24.00 -13.34
C TYR A 227 5.01 -23.63 -13.93
N HIS A 228 4.15 -24.63 -14.08
CA HIS A 228 2.84 -24.45 -14.70
C HIS A 228 1.95 -23.46 -13.91
N ASP A 229 1.22 -22.59 -14.61
CA ASP A 229 0.39 -21.53 -14.00
C ASP A 229 -0.51 -22.03 -12.87
N ARG A 230 -1.20 -23.15 -13.09
CA ARG A 230 -2.05 -23.80 -12.10
C ARG A 230 -1.36 -24.11 -10.76
N VAL A 231 -0.09 -24.49 -10.78
CA VAL A 231 0.69 -24.71 -9.54
C VAL A 231 0.89 -23.39 -8.83
N ILE A 232 1.37 -22.37 -9.56
CA ILE A 232 1.60 -21.05 -8.98
C ILE A 232 0.29 -20.47 -8.44
N ASP A 233 -0.83 -20.64 -9.13
CA ASP A 233 -2.14 -20.18 -8.65
C ASP A 233 -2.53 -20.86 -7.33
N LYS A 234 -2.38 -22.19 -7.23
CA LYS A 234 -2.61 -22.92 -5.96
C LYS A 234 -1.68 -22.42 -4.85
N ALA A 235 -0.39 -22.24 -5.16
CA ALA A 235 0.59 -21.71 -4.22
C ALA A 235 0.21 -20.30 -3.74
N GLN A 236 -0.22 -19.40 -4.63
CA GLN A 236 -0.63 -18.04 -4.30
C GLN A 236 -1.85 -17.99 -3.37
N VAL A 237 -2.82 -18.89 -3.57
CA VAL A 237 -3.98 -19.02 -2.68
C VAL A 237 -3.54 -19.44 -1.27
N PHE A 238 -2.66 -20.44 -1.17
CA PHE A 238 -2.10 -20.91 0.10
C PHE A 238 -1.25 -19.84 0.81
N LEU A 239 -0.34 -19.20 0.07
CA LEU A 239 0.48 -18.07 0.52
C LEU A 239 -0.38 -16.94 1.09
N LYS A 240 -1.49 -16.59 0.41
CA LYS A 240 -2.43 -15.58 0.90
C LYS A 240 -3.02 -15.96 2.27
N ALA A 241 -3.40 -17.22 2.48
CA ALA A 241 -3.93 -17.69 3.76
C ALA A 241 -2.86 -17.65 4.87
N ALA A 242 -1.66 -18.16 4.60
CA ALA A 242 -0.54 -18.11 5.53
C ALA A 242 -0.18 -16.67 5.94
N LYS A 243 -0.15 -15.74 4.99
CA LYS A 243 0.07 -14.30 5.24
C LYS A 243 -0.99 -13.70 6.17
N GLU A 244 -2.27 -14.03 6.00
CA GLU A 244 -3.32 -13.52 6.90
C GLU A 244 -3.21 -14.11 8.32
N ILE A 245 -2.73 -15.34 8.46
CA ILE A 245 -2.42 -15.92 9.78
C ILE A 245 -1.26 -15.17 10.44
N VAL A 246 -0.18 -14.90 9.70
CA VAL A 246 0.96 -14.11 10.19
C VAL A 246 0.50 -12.73 10.66
N LYS A 247 -0.31 -12.03 9.85
CA LYS A 247 -0.84 -10.69 10.21
C LYS A 247 -1.67 -10.67 11.49
N ARG A 248 -2.34 -11.78 11.83
CA ARG A 248 -3.11 -11.88 13.09
C ARG A 248 -2.23 -12.09 14.31
N HIS A 249 -1.05 -12.67 14.13
CA HIS A 249 -0.10 -12.95 15.23
C HIS A 249 1.01 -11.91 15.33
N PHE A 250 1.15 -11.04 14.33
CA PHE A 250 2.11 -9.94 14.35
C PHE A 250 1.81 -9.00 15.52
N SER A 251 2.77 -8.86 16.43
CA SER A 251 2.57 -8.08 17.65
C SER A 251 2.25 -6.62 17.35
N LEU A 252 1.45 -6.01 18.21
CA LEU A 252 1.15 -4.58 18.15
C LEU A 252 2.05 -3.76 19.08
N ASP A 253 2.83 -4.42 19.95
CA ASP A 253 3.55 -3.81 21.07
C ASP A 253 4.69 -2.89 20.64
N TYR A 254 5.20 -3.08 19.43
CA TYR A 254 6.34 -2.33 18.90
C TYR A 254 5.92 -1.16 18.01
N PHE A 255 4.63 -0.92 17.80
CA PHE A 255 4.15 0.30 17.15
C PHE A 255 4.00 1.43 18.16
N TYR A 256 4.39 2.64 17.78
CA TYR A 256 4.09 3.84 18.56
C TYR A 256 2.58 4.07 18.64
N ARG A 257 2.13 4.69 19.73
CA ARG A 257 0.72 5.01 19.88
C ARG A 257 0.34 6.13 18.94
N ALA A 258 -0.88 6.05 18.39
CA ALA A 258 -1.41 7.12 17.54
C ALA A 258 -1.34 8.50 18.22
N SER A 259 -1.56 8.59 19.53
CA SER A 259 -1.44 9.85 20.28
C SER A 259 0.00 10.38 20.33
N GLU A 260 1.00 9.51 20.49
CA GLU A 260 2.43 9.90 20.54
C GLU A 260 2.88 10.40 19.17
N VAL A 261 2.46 9.72 18.09
CA VAL A 261 2.73 10.13 16.72
C VAL A 261 2.08 11.49 16.41
N ILE A 262 0.83 11.70 16.83
CA ILE A 262 0.13 12.97 16.63
C ILE A 262 0.84 14.10 17.38
N GLU A 263 1.20 13.90 18.64
CA GLU A 263 1.88 14.91 19.45
C GLU A 263 3.20 15.35 18.82
N GLU A 264 4.05 14.40 18.45
CA GLU A 264 5.32 14.65 17.77
C GLU A 264 5.08 15.40 16.44
N ALA A 265 4.17 14.91 15.60
CA ALA A 265 3.87 15.53 14.32
C ALA A 265 3.35 16.97 14.47
N ARG A 266 2.47 17.22 15.45
CA ARG A 266 1.94 18.55 15.76
C ARG A 266 3.04 19.53 16.18
N SER A 267 4.03 19.07 16.95
CA SER A 267 5.19 19.90 17.34
C SER A 267 5.99 20.42 16.14
N LEU A 268 5.89 19.73 15.00
CA LEU A 268 6.53 20.04 13.72
C LEU A 268 5.59 20.76 12.72
N GLY A 269 4.38 21.12 13.15
CA GLY A 269 3.40 21.79 12.31
C GLY A 269 2.65 20.87 11.33
N ALA A 270 2.59 19.56 11.62
CA ALA A 270 1.87 18.63 10.75
C ALA A 270 0.36 18.90 10.72
N GLY A 271 -0.21 18.77 9.53
CA GLY A 271 -1.61 18.41 9.37
C GLY A 271 -1.76 16.89 9.54
N VAL A 272 -2.78 16.46 10.28
CA VAL A 272 -3.05 15.05 10.57
C VAL A 272 -4.38 14.64 9.96
N VAL A 273 -4.40 13.57 9.17
CA VAL A 273 -5.63 13.02 8.55
C VAL A 273 -5.77 11.54 8.88
N ILE A 274 -7.00 11.11 9.16
CA ILE A 274 -7.33 9.69 9.32
C ILE A 274 -7.65 9.10 7.93
N PRO A 275 -6.84 8.19 7.39
CA PRO A 275 -7.13 7.52 6.12
C PRO A 275 -8.20 6.45 6.28
N HIS A 276 -9.00 6.23 5.23
CA HIS A 276 -9.99 5.15 5.06
C HIS A 276 -10.49 4.48 6.36
N PRO A 277 -11.19 5.22 7.25
CA PRO A 277 -11.48 4.81 8.61
C PRO A 277 -12.39 3.59 8.66
N GLU A 278 -13.12 3.22 7.60
CA GLU A 278 -13.94 2.00 7.58
C GLU A 278 -13.14 0.74 7.92
N GLN A 279 -11.85 0.69 7.54
CA GLN A 279 -10.98 -0.44 7.86
C GLN A 279 -10.67 -0.56 9.36
N PHE A 280 -10.81 0.53 10.11
CA PHE A 280 -10.54 0.62 11.54
C PHE A 280 -11.47 1.64 12.22
N TRP A 281 -12.78 1.50 11.95
CA TRP A 281 -13.82 2.49 12.30
C TRP A 281 -13.85 2.98 13.74
N PRO A 282 -13.46 2.18 14.76
CA PRO A 282 -13.48 2.68 16.12
C PRO A 282 -12.58 3.90 16.33
N ILE A 283 -11.57 4.12 15.46
CA ILE A 283 -10.71 5.32 15.50
C ILE A 283 -11.50 6.63 15.52
N LEU A 284 -12.68 6.66 14.91
CA LEU A 284 -13.55 7.85 14.86
C LEU A 284 -14.10 8.24 16.23
N LEU A 285 -14.07 7.31 17.19
CA LEU A 285 -14.49 7.50 18.58
C LEU A 285 -13.32 7.87 19.51
N ALA A 286 -12.08 7.87 19.03
CA ALA A 286 -10.89 8.09 19.86
C ALA A 286 -10.61 9.55 20.18
N ASP A 287 -11.40 10.48 19.62
CA ASP A 287 -11.25 11.93 19.78
C ASP A 287 -9.84 12.48 19.56
N TYR A 288 -9.12 11.88 18.61
CA TYR A 288 -7.81 12.36 18.18
C TYR A 288 -7.90 13.79 17.62
N ASP A 289 -6.87 14.59 17.91
CA ASP A 289 -6.66 15.90 17.31
C ASP A 289 -6.20 15.74 15.85
N VAL A 290 -7.17 15.84 14.94
CA VAL A 290 -6.97 15.63 13.50
C VAL A 290 -7.60 16.76 12.69
N ASP A 291 -6.99 17.11 11.57
CA ASP A 291 -7.49 18.13 10.65
C ASP A 291 -8.56 17.61 9.72
N GLY A 292 -8.55 16.31 9.43
CA GLY A 292 -9.50 15.73 8.51
C GLY A 292 -9.63 14.22 8.58
N ILE A 293 -10.63 13.74 7.87
CA ILE A 293 -10.97 12.32 7.77
C ILE A 293 -11.26 12.00 6.32
N GLU A 294 -10.63 10.96 5.81
CA GLU A 294 -10.92 10.39 4.50
C GLU A 294 -12.24 9.63 4.56
N VAL A 295 -13.33 10.20 4.04
CA VAL A 295 -14.68 9.58 4.10
C VAL A 295 -14.96 8.64 2.93
N TRP A 296 -14.08 8.64 1.93
CA TRP A 296 -14.17 7.78 0.76
C TRP A 296 -12.77 7.32 0.37
N ASN A 297 -12.70 6.04 0.03
CA ASN A 297 -11.55 5.38 -0.54
C ASN A 297 -12.03 4.34 -1.57
N PRO A 298 -11.29 4.04 -2.65
CA PRO A 298 -11.70 3.01 -3.62
C PRO A 298 -11.95 1.63 -3.01
N GLN A 299 -11.33 1.31 -1.87
CA GLN A 299 -11.51 0.05 -1.14
C GLN A 299 -12.65 0.09 -0.12
N SER A 300 -13.16 1.29 0.19
CA SER A 300 -14.05 1.59 1.31
C SER A 300 -14.96 2.76 0.93
N GLN A 301 -16.02 2.42 0.21
CA GLN A 301 -17.01 3.39 -0.29
C GLN A 301 -18.42 3.14 0.23
N GLN A 302 -18.64 2.05 0.96
CA GLN A 302 -19.98 1.63 1.39
C GLN A 302 -20.63 2.65 2.32
N TYR A 303 -19.84 3.29 3.19
CA TYR A 303 -20.34 4.20 4.22
C TYR A 303 -20.01 5.67 3.95
N THR A 304 -19.65 6.05 2.73
CA THR A 304 -19.20 7.41 2.43
C THR A 304 -20.22 8.48 2.82
N GLU A 305 -21.49 8.33 2.44
CA GLU A 305 -22.55 9.28 2.82
C GLU A 305 -22.74 9.33 4.35
N PHE A 306 -22.69 8.17 5.01
CA PHE A 306 -22.77 8.10 6.47
C PHE A 306 -21.60 8.82 7.14
N LEU A 307 -20.37 8.62 6.67
CA LEU A 307 -19.16 9.25 7.21
C LEU A 307 -19.19 10.78 7.00
N ILE A 308 -19.64 11.26 5.83
CA ILE A 308 -19.89 12.68 5.60
C ILE A 308 -20.85 13.24 6.66
N ASN A 309 -21.95 12.54 6.92
CA ASN A 309 -22.93 12.97 7.92
C ASN A 309 -22.36 12.95 9.35
N VAL A 310 -21.55 11.95 9.70
CA VAL A 310 -20.87 11.84 11.00
C VAL A 310 -19.91 13.01 11.21
N VAL A 311 -19.04 13.31 10.24
CA VAL A 311 -18.08 14.42 10.31
C VAL A 311 -18.81 15.75 10.47
N ASN A 312 -19.85 15.98 9.67
CA ASN A 312 -20.62 17.22 9.74
C ASN A 312 -21.41 17.38 11.04
N ARG A 313 -21.96 16.28 11.59
CA ARG A 313 -22.61 16.30 12.90
C ARG A 313 -21.62 16.67 14.00
N ARG A 314 -20.43 16.08 13.96
CA ARG A 314 -19.34 16.36 14.91
C ARG A 314 -18.89 17.82 14.85
N ASN A 315 -18.77 18.39 13.65
CA ASN A 315 -18.46 19.80 13.47
C ASN A 315 -19.55 20.72 14.04
N ARG A 316 -20.84 20.38 13.85
CA ARG A 316 -21.97 21.16 14.43
C ARG A 316 -22.03 21.12 15.95
N MET A 317 -21.58 20.04 16.56
CA MET A 317 -21.51 19.91 18.02
C MET A 317 -20.41 20.78 18.66
N GLY A 318 -19.53 21.37 17.85
CA GLY A 318 -18.48 22.27 18.34
C GLY A 318 -17.35 21.58 19.11
N TRP A 319 -17.25 20.25 19.04
CA TRP A 319 -16.24 19.47 19.77
C TRP A 319 -14.80 19.84 19.41
N HIS A 320 -14.57 20.36 18.20
CA HIS A 320 -13.25 20.82 17.73
C HIS A 320 -13.12 22.36 17.69
N GLY A 321 -13.98 23.06 18.43
CA GLY A 321 -13.95 24.51 18.55
C GLY A 321 -14.06 25.22 17.20
N LYS A 322 -13.11 26.14 16.93
CA LYS A 322 -13.11 26.97 15.70
C LYS A 322 -12.60 26.26 14.44
N ARG A 323 -12.03 25.05 14.56
CA ARG A 323 -11.44 24.32 13.42
C ARG A 323 -12.28 23.08 13.11
N PRO A 324 -13.19 23.15 12.12
CA PRO A 324 -13.97 21.98 11.73
C PRO A 324 -13.06 20.91 11.11
N ILE A 325 -13.37 19.64 11.34
CA ILE A 325 -12.74 18.51 10.65
C ILE A 325 -13.07 18.61 9.16
N LEU A 326 -12.05 18.52 8.31
CA LEU A 326 -12.16 18.49 6.87
C LEU A 326 -12.54 17.10 6.36
N ILE A 327 -13.32 17.09 5.30
CA ILE A 327 -13.68 15.88 4.58
C ILE A 327 -12.70 15.70 3.43
N PHE A 328 -11.98 14.59 3.44
CA PHE A 328 -11.10 14.17 2.36
C PHE A 328 -11.70 12.97 1.61
N MET A 329 -11.31 12.85 0.35
CA MET A 329 -11.43 11.62 -0.43
C MET A 329 -9.98 11.19 -0.70
N GLY A 330 -9.61 9.93 -0.49
CA GLY A 330 -8.27 9.45 -0.79
C GLY A 330 -8.34 8.50 -1.97
N ASP A 331 -7.50 8.73 -2.96
CA ASP A 331 -7.46 7.87 -4.14
C ASP A 331 -6.68 6.57 -3.88
N ASP A 332 -5.79 6.54 -2.88
CA ASP A 332 -5.00 5.35 -2.51
C ASP A 332 -4.41 4.68 -3.76
N CYS A 333 -3.86 5.53 -4.63
CA CYS A 333 -3.24 5.12 -5.87
C CYS A 333 -1.82 4.62 -5.60
N HIS A 334 -1.54 3.37 -5.97
CA HIS A 334 -0.21 2.76 -5.95
C HIS A 334 0.39 2.76 -7.35
N LEU A 335 1.39 3.61 -7.61
CA LEU A 335 1.94 3.78 -8.96
C LEU A 335 2.72 2.56 -9.46
N SER A 336 3.19 1.66 -8.60
CA SER A 336 3.85 0.42 -9.06
C SER A 336 2.92 -0.48 -9.86
N GLU A 337 1.59 -0.34 -9.69
CA GLU A 337 0.65 -1.10 -10.51
C GLU A 337 0.75 -0.70 -11.99
N LYS A 338 1.06 0.57 -12.29
CA LYS A 338 1.20 1.07 -13.66
C LYS A 338 2.47 0.58 -14.35
N LEU A 339 3.44 0.10 -13.58
CA LEU A 339 4.70 -0.44 -14.08
C LEU A 339 4.55 -1.87 -14.61
N LYS A 340 3.52 -2.60 -14.18
CA LYS A 340 3.26 -3.95 -14.66
C LYS A 340 2.76 -3.96 -16.10
N ALA A 341 2.94 -5.09 -16.78
CA ALA A 341 2.27 -5.29 -18.06
C ALA A 341 0.75 -5.24 -17.88
N PRO A 342 -0.04 -4.73 -18.86
CA PRO A 342 -1.49 -4.62 -18.72
C PRO A 342 -2.20 -5.93 -18.36
N SER A 343 -1.69 -7.07 -18.82
CA SER A 343 -2.21 -8.42 -18.50
C SER A 343 -1.97 -8.85 -17.05
N GLU A 344 -1.04 -8.22 -16.34
CA GLU A 344 -0.62 -8.55 -14.96
C GLU A 344 -1.16 -7.55 -13.94
N GLN A 345 -1.86 -6.52 -14.42
CA GLN A 345 -2.44 -5.50 -13.57
C GLN A 345 -3.71 -6.00 -12.88
N ASP A 346 -3.86 -5.63 -11.60
CA ASP A 346 -5.14 -5.70 -10.89
C ASP A 346 -6.05 -4.60 -11.42
N PRO A 347 -7.17 -4.93 -12.10
CA PRO A 347 -8.03 -3.93 -12.72
C PRO A 347 -8.56 -2.87 -11.73
N ALA A 348 -8.83 -3.25 -10.49
CA ALA A 348 -9.35 -2.32 -9.47
C ALA A 348 -8.30 -1.33 -8.96
N LYS A 349 -7.01 -1.65 -9.13
CA LYS A 349 -5.88 -0.76 -8.81
C LYS A 349 -5.39 -0.01 -10.07
N ALA A 350 -5.50 -0.63 -11.23
CA ALA A 350 -5.11 -0.09 -12.52
C ALA A 350 -5.92 1.13 -12.95
N ILE A 351 -7.16 1.29 -12.45
CA ILE A 351 -8.00 2.46 -12.76
C ILE A 351 -7.77 3.66 -11.83
N ARG A 352 -7.11 3.46 -10.69
CA ARG A 352 -6.88 4.55 -9.72
C ARG A 352 -5.82 5.49 -10.25
N GLU A 353 -6.02 6.79 -10.10
CA GLU A 353 -5.05 7.81 -10.51
C GLU A 353 -4.89 8.81 -9.37
N VAL A 354 -3.68 9.37 -9.25
CA VAL A 354 -3.38 10.38 -8.24
C VAL A 354 -4.33 11.56 -8.43
N GLY A 355 -5.12 11.88 -7.41
CA GLY A 355 -6.10 12.96 -7.44
C GLY A 355 -7.40 12.68 -8.20
N LEU A 356 -7.60 11.46 -8.71
CA LEU A 356 -8.86 11.05 -9.31
C LEU A 356 -9.76 10.44 -8.24
N GLN A 357 -10.82 11.17 -7.91
CA GLN A 357 -11.76 10.80 -6.85
C GLN A 357 -13.18 10.90 -7.42
N PRO A 358 -13.71 9.82 -8.02
CA PRO A 358 -15.04 9.82 -8.64
C PRO A 358 -16.17 10.17 -7.66
N ALA A 359 -15.95 9.99 -6.36
CA ALA A 359 -16.91 10.32 -5.30
C ALA A 359 -17.38 11.79 -5.32
N TRP A 360 -16.56 12.73 -5.78
CA TRP A 360 -16.99 14.13 -5.89
C TRP A 360 -18.05 14.35 -6.97
N ASP A 361 -18.11 13.46 -7.96
CA ASP A 361 -18.98 13.55 -9.13
C ASP A 361 -20.20 12.61 -9.01
N ASP A 362 -20.19 11.69 -8.05
CA ASP A 362 -21.35 10.88 -7.68
C ASP A 362 -22.51 11.75 -7.17
N TYR A 363 -23.72 11.52 -7.68
CA TYR A 363 -24.88 12.37 -7.40
C TYR A 363 -25.27 12.40 -5.91
N ALA A 364 -25.27 11.25 -5.24
CA ALA A 364 -25.68 11.14 -3.85
C ALA A 364 -24.64 11.80 -2.92
N ILE A 365 -23.36 11.50 -3.15
CA ILE A 365 -22.25 12.07 -2.39
C ILE A 365 -22.17 13.58 -2.62
N ARG A 366 -22.21 14.04 -3.87
CA ARG A 366 -22.14 15.45 -4.24
C ARG A 366 -23.24 16.28 -3.60
N LYS A 367 -24.48 15.76 -3.55
CA LYS A 367 -25.59 16.43 -2.85
C LYS A 367 -25.27 16.63 -1.37
N SER A 368 -24.74 15.61 -0.70
CA SER A 368 -24.35 15.69 0.72
C SER A 368 -23.23 16.72 0.95
N LEU A 369 -22.22 16.74 0.08
CA LEU A 369 -21.12 17.72 0.13
C LEU A 369 -21.61 19.15 -0.07
N ILE A 370 -22.49 19.40 -1.05
CA ILE A 370 -23.06 20.73 -1.34
C ILE A 370 -23.86 21.26 -0.14
N ILE A 371 -24.72 20.42 0.46
CA ILE A 371 -25.52 20.81 1.64
C ILE A 371 -24.63 21.26 2.79
N ASN A 372 -23.44 20.66 2.93
CA ASN A 372 -22.48 21.00 3.97
C ASN A 372 -21.40 22.00 3.49
N GLY A 373 -21.57 22.60 2.31
CA GLY A 373 -20.69 23.64 1.79
C GLY A 373 -19.28 23.19 1.38
N VAL A 374 -19.07 21.86 1.25
CA VAL A 374 -17.78 21.23 0.94
C VAL A 374 -17.58 21.12 -0.58
N ASN A 375 -16.42 21.53 -1.07
CA ASN A 375 -15.96 21.29 -2.44
C ASN A 375 -14.43 21.20 -2.47
N ARG A 376 -13.86 20.60 -3.54
CA ARG A 376 -12.40 20.38 -3.68
C ARG A 376 -11.59 21.66 -3.45
N LYS A 377 -11.94 22.77 -4.11
CA LYS A 377 -11.23 24.06 -4.00
C LYS A 377 -11.15 24.55 -2.56
N LYS A 378 -12.28 24.58 -1.85
CA LYS A 378 -12.33 25.03 -0.45
C LYS A 378 -11.51 24.13 0.47
N VAL A 379 -11.56 22.81 0.26
CA VAL A 379 -10.75 21.86 1.05
C VAL A 379 -9.26 22.11 0.82
N ILE A 380 -8.84 22.34 -0.43
CA ILE A 380 -7.45 22.70 -0.77
C ILE A 380 -7.03 24.00 -0.07
N GLU A 381 -7.81 25.06 -0.19
CA GLU A 381 -7.49 26.38 0.38
C GLU A 381 -7.40 26.33 1.91
N GLU A 382 -8.39 25.71 2.55
CA GLU A 382 -8.45 25.57 4.01
C GLU A 382 -7.31 24.68 4.52
N TYR A 383 -7.01 23.56 3.85
CA TYR A 383 -5.94 22.67 4.32
C TYR A 383 -4.56 23.29 4.13
N ARG A 384 -4.30 23.98 3.02
CA ARG A 384 -3.07 24.77 2.84
C ARG A 384 -2.88 25.82 3.94
N SER A 385 -3.97 26.49 4.35
CA SER A 385 -3.91 27.46 5.45
C SER A 385 -3.59 26.81 6.79
N ARG A 386 -3.91 25.53 7.00
CA ARG A 386 -3.58 24.79 8.23
C ARG A 386 -2.14 24.29 8.26
N LEU A 387 -1.58 24.01 7.09
CA LEU A 387 -0.18 23.57 6.92
C LEU A 387 0.83 24.74 6.90
N SER A 388 0.36 25.99 6.88
CA SER A 388 1.20 27.20 6.75
C SER A 388 1.53 27.85 8.08
#